data_AF-A0A3P1SPB3-F1
#
_entry.id   AF-A0A3P1SPB3-F1
#
_cell.length_a   1.000
_cell.length_b   1.000
_cell.length_c   1.000
_cell.angle_alpha   90.00
_cell.angle_beta   90.00
_cell.angle_gamma   90.00
#
_symmetry.space_group_name_H-M   'P 1'
#
loop_
_entity.id
_entity.type
_entity.pdbx_description
1 polymer ?
#
loop_
_entity_poly.entity_id
_entity_poly.type
_entity_poly.pdbx_seq_one_letter_code
_entity_poly.pdbx_strand_id
1 'polypeptide(L)'
;MNTPTECPKWESCSAAVCPMNRTGKHLKGETVCLYAQEMVKPWAYFRFEECGIPWVYETLLPNLGWLLDQSPDIHKRMLKASTKRTRLVAKPF
;
A
#
# COMPACT_ATOMS: atom_id res chain seq x y z
N MET A 1 -13.50 -3.90 -12.19
CA MET A 1 -12.03 -3.96 -12.07
C MET A 1 -11.59 -2.56 -11.72
N ASN A 2 -11.05 -2.35 -10.51
CA ASN A 2 -10.55 -1.02 -10.15
C ASN A 2 -9.16 -0.84 -10.80
N THR A 3 -8.95 0.32 -11.39
CA THR A 3 -7.71 0.67 -12.12
C THR A 3 -6.76 1.47 -11.23
N PRO A 4 -5.44 1.45 -11.48
CA PRO A 4 -4.49 2.25 -10.70
C PRO A 4 -4.80 3.74 -10.69
N THR A 5 -5.42 4.26 -11.75
CA THR A 5 -5.82 5.67 -11.89
C THR A 5 -6.91 6.09 -10.91
N GLU A 6 -7.69 5.15 -10.38
CA GLU A 6 -8.69 5.43 -9.34
C GLU A 6 -8.07 5.51 -7.94
N CYS A 7 -6.78 5.15 -7.80
CA CYS A 7 -6.08 5.23 -6.52
C CYS A 7 -6.08 6.67 -6.00
N PRO A 8 -6.47 6.93 -4.73
CA PRO A 8 -6.51 8.29 -4.19
C PRO A 8 -5.13 8.96 -4.13
N LYS A 9 -4.04 8.17 -4.26
CA LYS A 9 -2.67 8.66 -4.34
C LYS A 9 -2.15 8.78 -5.75
N TRP A 10 -2.89 8.40 -6.80
CA TRP A 10 -2.40 8.30 -8.18
C TRP A 10 -1.55 9.50 -8.62
N GLU A 11 -2.13 10.71 -8.57
CA GLU A 11 -1.49 11.97 -8.98
C GLU A 11 -0.26 12.37 -8.14
N SER A 12 -0.12 11.84 -6.91
CA SER A 12 0.95 12.21 -5.97
C SER A 12 1.79 11.00 -5.53
N CYS A 13 1.67 9.88 -6.23
CA CYS A 13 2.31 8.63 -5.84
C CYS A 13 3.79 8.66 -6.19
N SER A 14 4.65 8.52 -5.19
CA SER A 14 6.11 8.43 -5.38
C SER A 14 6.64 6.99 -5.43
N ALA A 15 5.76 5.99 -5.31
CA ALA A 15 6.17 4.59 -5.15
C ALA A 15 6.81 4.06 -6.44
N ALA A 16 8.00 3.48 -6.32
CA ALA A 16 8.72 2.92 -7.48
C ALA A 16 8.06 1.65 -8.03
N VAL A 17 7.32 0.94 -7.17
CA VAL A 17 6.56 -0.25 -7.53
C VAL A 17 5.09 -0.04 -7.18
N CYS A 18 4.22 -0.25 -8.16
CA CYS A 18 2.78 -0.20 -7.98
C CYS A 18 2.21 -1.62 -7.88
N PRO A 19 1.70 -2.03 -6.70
CA PRO A 19 1.09 -3.34 -6.53
C PRO A 19 -0.29 -3.50 -7.22
N MET A 20 -0.99 -2.42 -7.58
CA MET A 20 -2.31 -2.52 -8.23
C MET A 20 -2.25 -3.05 -9.66
N ASN A 21 -1.25 -2.64 -10.44
CA ASN A 21 -1.01 -3.10 -11.82
C ASN A 21 0.25 -3.97 -11.96
N ARG A 22 0.93 -4.27 -10.84
CA ARG A 22 2.15 -5.08 -10.80
C ARG A 22 3.26 -4.54 -11.72
N THR A 23 3.48 -3.23 -11.71
CA THR A 23 4.51 -2.56 -12.53
C THR A 23 5.60 -1.90 -11.70
N GLY A 24 6.74 -1.65 -12.35
CA GLY A 24 7.89 -0.95 -11.79
C GLY A 24 8.98 -1.89 -11.32
N LYS A 25 10.06 -1.33 -10.78
CA LYS A 25 11.19 -2.06 -10.20
C LYS A 25 11.71 -1.29 -9.01
N HIS A 26 11.97 -1.97 -7.90
CA HIS A 26 12.42 -1.35 -6.66
C HIS A 26 13.94 -1.37 -6.55
N LEU A 27 14.55 -0.20 -6.43
CA LEU A 27 15.93 0.00 -5.98
C LEU A 27 15.97 0.29 -4.48
N LYS A 28 17.12 -0.03 -3.86
CA LYS A 28 17.31 0.15 -2.42
C LYS A 28 17.08 1.62 -2.01
N GLY A 29 16.18 1.83 -1.06
CA GLY A 29 15.88 3.16 -0.51
C GLY A 29 14.77 3.92 -1.23
N GLU A 30 14.32 3.47 -2.40
CA GLU A 30 13.18 4.06 -3.10
C GLU A 30 11.89 3.91 -2.30
N THR A 31 10.88 4.73 -2.56
CA THR A 31 9.66 4.69 -1.74
C THR A 31 8.80 3.46 -2.09
N VAL A 32 8.30 2.78 -1.06
CA VAL A 32 7.34 1.67 -1.19
C VAL A 32 5.92 2.23 -1.13
N CYS A 33 4.99 1.59 -1.84
CA CYS A 33 3.57 1.94 -1.82
C CYS A 33 3.06 2.19 -0.38
N LEU A 34 2.46 3.36 -0.18
CA LEU A 34 1.88 3.76 1.11
C LEU A 34 0.81 2.76 1.55
N TYR A 35 -0.18 2.49 0.70
CA TYR A 35 -1.31 1.64 1.06
C TYR A 35 -0.88 0.22 1.38
N ALA A 36 0.06 -0.36 0.62
CA ALA A 36 0.60 -1.68 0.96
C ALA A 36 1.25 -1.69 2.36
N GLN A 37 2.01 -0.65 2.73
CA GLN A 37 2.58 -0.53 4.07
C GLN A 37 1.51 -0.37 5.16
N GLU A 38 0.35 0.20 4.85
CA GLU A 38 -0.76 0.31 5.80
C GLU A 38 -1.51 -1.03 5.94
N MET A 39 -1.57 -1.86 4.90
CA MET A 39 -2.23 -3.18 4.93
C MET A 39 -1.60 -4.16 5.91
N VAL A 40 -0.29 -4.07 6.13
CA VAL A 40 0.43 -4.97 7.04
C VAL A 40 0.35 -4.55 8.51
N LYS A 41 -0.41 -3.51 8.84
CA LYS A 41 -0.60 -3.05 10.21
C LYS A 41 -1.79 -3.75 10.88
N PRO A 42 -1.81 -3.84 12.22
CA PRO A 42 -2.98 -4.31 12.94
C PRO A 42 -4.24 -3.51 12.57
N TRP A 43 -5.36 -4.20 12.43
CA TRP A 43 -6.67 -3.60 12.11
C TRP A 43 -6.70 -2.81 10.80
N ALA A 44 -5.82 -3.14 9.84
CA ALA A 44 -5.68 -2.40 8.60
C ALA A 44 -7.02 -2.23 7.87
N TYR A 45 -7.77 -3.32 7.67
CA TYR A 45 -9.06 -3.28 6.95
C TYR A 45 -10.01 -2.20 7.51
N PHE A 46 -10.22 -2.16 8.83
CA PHE A 46 -11.04 -1.13 9.49
C PHE A 46 -10.53 0.29 9.23
N ARG A 47 -9.20 0.51 9.18
CA ARG A 47 -8.63 1.83 8.85
C ARG A 47 -8.92 2.24 7.41
N PHE A 48 -8.93 1.31 6.47
CA PHE A 48 -9.31 1.60 5.09
C PHE A 48 -10.81 1.91 4.97
N GLU A 49 -11.66 1.20 5.73
CA GLU A 49 -13.09 1.50 5.84
C GLU A 49 -13.34 2.91 6.41
N GLU A 50 -12.73 3.27 7.54
CA GLU A 50 -12.83 4.61 8.15
C GLU A 50 -12.39 5.73 7.20
N CYS A 51 -11.49 5.44 6.27
CA CYS A 51 -11.02 6.40 5.25
C CYS A 51 -11.89 6.42 3.99
N GLY A 52 -12.94 5.60 3.91
CA GLY A 52 -13.82 5.48 2.74
C GLY A 52 -13.14 4.85 1.52
N ILE A 53 -12.09 4.04 1.73
CA ILE A 53 -11.33 3.39 0.66
C ILE A 53 -11.13 1.87 0.88
N PRO A 54 -12.13 1.09 1.35
CA PRO A 54 -11.98 -0.35 1.55
C PRO A 54 -11.59 -1.08 0.27
N TRP A 55 -12.08 -0.60 -0.88
CA TRP A 55 -11.76 -1.13 -2.20
C TRP A 55 -10.26 -1.15 -2.50
N VAL A 56 -9.47 -0.21 -1.94
CA VAL A 56 -8.01 -0.18 -2.11
C VAL A 56 -7.37 -1.38 -1.43
N TYR A 57 -7.83 -1.71 -0.22
CA TYR A 57 -7.35 -2.88 0.52
C TYR A 57 -7.63 -4.16 -0.26
N GLU A 58 -8.88 -4.35 -0.71
CA GLU A 58 -9.32 -5.53 -1.47
C GLU A 58 -8.55 -5.70 -2.78
N THR A 59 -8.30 -4.60 -3.49
CA THR A 59 -7.56 -4.60 -4.76
C THR A 59 -6.10 -4.97 -4.55
N LEU A 60 -5.50 -4.58 -3.43
CA LEU A 60 -4.09 -4.82 -3.14
C LEU A 60 -3.82 -6.19 -2.51
N LEU A 61 -4.78 -6.76 -1.78
CA LEU A 61 -4.62 -8.03 -1.04
C LEU A 61 -4.08 -9.18 -1.90
N PRO A 62 -4.62 -9.48 -3.09
CA PRO A 62 -4.09 -10.56 -3.93
C PRO A 62 -2.71 -10.26 -4.53
N ASN A 63 -2.24 -9.01 -4.46
CA ASN A 63 -0.97 -8.56 -5.04
C ASN A 63 0.14 -8.41 -4.00
N LEU A 64 -0.15 -8.64 -2.71
CA LEU A 64 0.81 -8.42 -1.63
C LEU A 64 2.00 -9.38 -1.72
N GLY A 65 1.75 -10.66 -2.05
CA GLY A 65 2.82 -11.65 -2.26
C GLY A 65 3.77 -11.21 -3.38
N TRP A 66 3.21 -10.87 -4.54
CA TRP A 66 3.98 -10.36 -5.69
C TRP A 66 4.84 -9.15 -5.33
N LEU A 67 4.31 -8.21 -4.53
CA LEU A 67 5.05 -7.02 -4.09
C LEU A 67 6.24 -7.38 -3.19
N LEU A 68 6.05 -8.33 -2.26
CA LEU A 68 7.12 -8.79 -1.36
C LEU A 68 8.25 -9.49 -2.13
N ASP A 69 7.91 -10.18 -3.22
CA ASP A 69 8.88 -10.85 -4.09
C ASP A 69 9.72 -9.88 -4.94
N GLN A 70 9.29 -8.63 -5.11
CA GLN A 70 10.03 -7.64 -5.92
C GLN A 70 11.37 -7.25 -5.32
N SER A 71 11.51 -7.28 -3.99
CA SER A 71 12.77 -6.92 -3.32
C SER A 71 12.82 -7.33 -1.85
N PRO A 72 13.96 -7.84 -1.35
CA PRO A 72 14.19 -8.00 0.08
C PRO A 72 14.06 -6.69 0.88
N ASP A 73 14.37 -5.54 0.26
CA ASP A 73 14.20 -4.23 0.90
C ASP A 73 12.72 -3.90 1.11
N ILE A 74 11.86 -4.22 0.14
CA ILE A 74 10.40 -4.09 0.29
C ILE A 74 9.95 -4.94 1.47
N HIS A 75 10.30 -6.23 1.52
CA HIS A 75 9.89 -7.12 2.60
C HIS A 75 10.32 -6.58 3.97
N LYS A 76 11.59 -6.16 4.11
CA LYS A 76 12.10 -5.53 5.35
C LYS A 76 11.30 -4.29 5.75
N ARG A 77 10.94 -3.45 4.78
CA ARG A 77 10.18 -2.21 5.05
C ARG A 77 8.74 -2.48 5.42
N MET A 78 8.12 -3.51 4.87
CA MET A 78 6.78 -3.95 5.22
C MET A 78 6.76 -4.50 6.66
N LEU A 79 7.73 -5.33 7.05
CA LEU A 79 7.91 -5.76 8.44
C LEU A 79 8.14 -4.58 9.39
N LYS A 80 8.90 -3.57 8.97
CA LYS A 80 9.07 -2.34 9.77
C LYS A 80 7.79 -1.50 9.83
N ALA A 81 6.93 -1.57 8.82
CA ALA A 81 5.69 -0.81 8.78
C ALA A 81 4.62 -1.40 9.70
N SER A 82 4.57 -2.73 9.87
CA SER A 82 3.58 -3.41 10.72
C SER A 82 3.64 -3.00 12.20
N THR A 83 4.81 -2.53 12.67
CA THR A 83 5.01 -2.06 14.05
C THR A 83 4.78 -0.57 14.24
N LYS A 84 4.50 0.17 13.16
CA LYS A 84 4.29 1.62 13.20
C LYS A 84 2.82 1.98 13.29
N ARG A 85 2.54 3.15 13.87
CA ARG A 85 1.20 3.75 13.83
C ARG A 85 0.72 3.95 12.40
N THR A 86 -0.59 3.87 12.18
CA THR A 86 -1.18 4.14 10.87
C THR A 86 -0.90 5.57 10.42
N ARG A 87 -0.73 5.74 9.11
CA ARG A 87 -0.66 7.05 8.45
C ARG A 87 -1.96 7.39 7.70
N LEU A 88 -2.92 6.47 7.68
CA LEU A 88 -4.25 6.76 7.18
C LEU A 88 -4.97 7.61 8.21
N VAL A 89 -5.52 8.72 7.74
CA VAL A 89 -6.29 9.66 8.57
C VAL A 89 -7.70 9.62 8.02
N ALA A 90 -8.67 9.28 8.88
CA ALA A 90 -10.07 9.29 8.53
C ALA A 90 -10.49 10.70 8.08
N LYS A 91 -11.41 10.78 7.12
CA LYS A 91 -11.99 12.08 6.77
C LYS A 91 -12.78 12.58 7.99
N PRO A 92 -12.59 13.84 8.42
CA PRO A 92 -13.50 14.44 9.38
C PRO A 92 -14.90 14.46 8.76
N PHE A 93 -15.90 14.07 9.56
CA PHE A 93 -17.31 14.12 9.21
C PHE A 93 -17.79 15.56 9.00
#